data_AF-A0A8B8C591-F1
#
_entry.id   AF-A0A8B8C591-F1
#
_cell.length_a   1.000
_cell.length_b   1.000
_cell.length_c   1.000
_cell.angle_alpha   90.00
_cell.angle_beta   90.00
_cell.angle_gamma   90.00
#
_symmetry.space_group_name_H-M   'P 1'
#
loop_
_entity.id
_entity.type
_entity.pdbx_description
1 polymer ?
#
loop_
_entity_poly.entity_id
_entity_poly.type
_entity_poly.pdbx_seq_one_letter_code
_entity_poly.pdbx_strand_id
1 'polypeptide(L)'
;MELKQESRKYRFRSSFHCLSTVERKKMKWKYHGKIIVASVFCSMLIYIYLYSNVRFEKRIKTKNGLDHQNFTIRNTLEIISYKFHRQTYKSNEGRNMQNYENDFPQKPPLLILFTTWNNSKENFARRNTTVSNWAQLTPQIIPVLFTNDQGLQRNVEKKGWRTLPVLKSQIGIPVLKNMYLEAMEQFNSTFYAYANGDILFTDTLLTFLMSINKNETLLNNSLLIVGQRTNVKNVSAEEAVNFDLLNNASTTRGKLFTTWAEDYFITTKKFPWSDVPNLVVGRRAYDNFLVLESILKSFIVIDATKTILAIHHTTNAGNFEHRNKTHSDFNAALISKFYNSTVVDYSKGRVDCANYYSDKLKNGTIIVRKKYLPEC
;
A
#
# COMPACT_ATOMS: atom_id res chain seq x y z
N MET A 1 86.06 -18.30 2.16
CA MET A 1 86.99 -18.06 3.29
C MET A 1 86.41 -16.93 4.13
N GLU A 2 86.55 -17.07 5.44
CA GLU A 2 85.76 -16.51 6.53
C GLU A 2 85.84 -14.99 6.81
N LEU A 3 84.72 -14.50 7.40
CA LEU A 3 84.56 -13.68 8.62
C LEU A 3 85.08 -12.22 8.74
N LYS A 4 84.11 -11.39 9.14
CA LYS A 4 84.03 -10.50 10.35
C LYS A 4 84.42 -9.02 10.32
N GLN A 5 83.46 -8.27 10.86
CA GLN A 5 83.52 -7.13 11.82
C GLN A 5 83.92 -5.74 11.31
N GLU A 6 82.98 -4.77 11.30
CA GLU A 6 82.55 -3.89 12.41
C GLU A 6 83.44 -2.65 12.56
N SER A 7 82.86 -1.46 12.35
CA SER A 7 83.41 -0.21 12.91
C SER A 7 82.29 0.74 13.33
N ARG A 8 82.43 1.28 14.55
CA ARG A 8 81.54 2.25 15.17
C ARG A 8 81.92 3.69 14.80
N LYS A 9 80.86 4.45 14.48
CA LYS A 9 80.60 5.90 14.60
C LYS A 9 81.60 6.79 15.35
N TYR A 10 81.76 8.00 14.80
CA TYR A 10 81.75 9.27 15.54
C TYR A 10 80.79 10.29 14.88
N ARG A 11 80.29 11.23 15.69
CA ARG A 11 79.08 12.06 15.53
C ARG A 11 79.49 13.52 15.66
N PHE A 12 78.95 14.45 14.85
CA PHE A 12 78.75 15.86 15.23
C PHE A 12 77.53 16.47 14.52
N ARG A 13 76.81 17.34 15.24
CA ARG A 13 75.51 17.97 14.93
C ARG A 13 75.70 19.43 14.45
N SER A 14 74.81 19.90 13.57
CA SER A 14 74.17 21.23 13.59
C SER A 14 72.79 21.11 12.90
N SER A 15 71.67 21.24 13.63
CA SER A 15 70.86 22.45 13.90
C SER A 15 70.14 23.05 12.68
N PHE A 16 68.93 22.54 12.38
CA PHE A 16 67.88 23.26 11.62
C PHE A 16 66.57 23.23 12.43
N HIS A 17 65.96 24.40 12.59
CA HIS A 17 64.66 24.62 13.23
C HIS A 17 63.54 23.97 12.41
N CYS A 18 62.71 23.14 13.04
CA CYS A 18 61.60 22.43 12.39
C CYS A 18 60.27 22.97 12.90
N LEU A 19 59.47 23.61 12.01
CA LEU A 19 58.06 23.88 12.26
C LEU A 19 57.33 22.55 12.49
N SER A 20 56.62 22.46 13.61
CA SER A 20 55.98 21.24 14.08
C SER A 20 54.97 20.71 13.06
N THR A 21 54.87 19.38 13.01
CA THR A 21 54.04 18.57 12.11
C THR A 21 52.54 18.92 12.14
N VAL A 22 52.10 19.70 13.14
CA VAL A 22 50.71 20.11 13.35
C VAL A 22 50.30 21.27 12.45
N GLU A 23 51.18 22.23 12.20
CA GLU A 23 50.86 23.43 11.38
C GLU A 23 50.76 23.10 9.89
N ARG A 24 51.60 22.17 9.41
CA ARG A 24 51.52 21.64 8.03
C ARG A 24 50.23 20.85 7.77
N LYS A 25 49.68 20.16 8.76
CA LYS A 25 48.38 19.48 8.64
C LYS A 25 47.23 20.48 8.59
N LYS A 26 47.19 21.50 9.47
CA LYS A 26 46.11 22.51 9.47
C LYS A 26 46.00 23.29 8.15
N MET A 27 47.12 23.60 7.47
CA MET A 27 47.07 24.27 6.17
C MET A 27 46.52 23.39 5.03
N LYS A 28 46.85 22.09 4.99
CA LYS A 28 46.31 21.16 3.99
C LYS A 28 44.78 20.99 4.09
N TRP A 29 44.23 20.93 5.31
CA TRP A 29 42.78 20.81 5.52
C TRP A 29 42.01 22.07 5.08
N LYS A 30 42.58 23.27 5.29
CA LYS A 30 41.97 24.53 4.82
C LYS A 30 41.92 24.63 3.28
N TYR A 31 42.92 24.10 2.58
CA TYR A 31 42.96 24.08 1.11
C TYR A 31 42.00 23.04 0.50
N HIS A 32 41.96 21.82 1.05
CA HIS A 32 41.03 20.78 0.59
C HIS A 32 39.56 21.12 0.91
N GLY A 33 39.28 21.76 2.05
CA GLY A 33 37.93 22.23 2.37
C GLY A 33 37.41 23.28 1.39
N LYS A 34 38.25 24.23 0.96
CA LYS A 34 37.87 25.24 -0.04
C LYS A 34 37.58 24.64 -1.42
N ILE A 35 38.34 23.62 -1.83
CA ILE A 35 38.13 22.93 -3.11
C ILE A 35 36.82 22.13 -3.09
N ILE A 36 36.48 21.48 -1.98
CA ILE A 36 35.22 20.73 -1.82
C ILE A 36 34.01 21.68 -1.81
N VAL A 37 34.11 22.83 -1.13
CA VAL A 37 33.02 23.83 -1.15
C VAL A 37 32.83 24.38 -2.56
N ALA A 38 33.91 24.71 -3.28
CA ALA A 38 33.83 25.19 -4.66
C ALA A 38 33.23 24.15 -5.62
N SER A 39 33.55 22.86 -5.46
CA SER A 39 32.99 21.79 -6.31
C SER A 39 31.50 21.55 -6.06
N VAL A 40 31.04 21.65 -4.80
CA VAL A 40 29.61 21.56 -4.44
C VAL A 40 28.83 22.75 -4.99
N PHE A 41 29.36 23.97 -4.90
CA PHE A 41 28.72 25.15 -5.48
C PHE A 41 28.65 25.06 -7.02
N CYS A 42 29.71 24.59 -7.68
CA CYS A 42 29.73 24.43 -9.13
C CYS A 42 28.72 23.38 -9.60
N SER A 43 28.61 22.25 -8.89
CA SER A 43 27.62 21.21 -9.19
C SER A 43 26.18 21.65 -8.90
N MET A 44 25.94 22.50 -7.88
CA MET A 44 24.64 23.12 -7.66
C MET A 44 24.24 24.10 -8.79
N LEU A 45 25.19 24.90 -9.28
CA LEU A 45 24.93 25.83 -10.38
C LEU A 45 24.65 25.09 -11.70
N ILE A 46 25.38 24.00 -11.97
CA ILE A 46 25.11 23.10 -13.11
C ILE A 46 23.73 22.44 -12.96
N TYR A 47 23.37 21.98 -11.76
CA TYR A 47 22.04 21.42 -11.49
C TYR A 47 20.92 22.45 -11.72
N ILE A 48 21.09 23.68 -11.23
CA ILE A 48 20.12 24.77 -11.45
C ILE A 48 20.00 25.09 -12.93
N TYR A 49 21.10 25.19 -13.67
CA TYR A 49 21.10 25.48 -15.10
C TYR A 49 20.41 24.37 -15.92
N LEU A 50 20.75 23.10 -15.66
CA LEU A 50 20.12 21.95 -16.32
C LEU A 50 18.62 21.86 -15.98
N TYR A 51 18.25 22.08 -14.72
CA TYR A 51 16.85 22.02 -14.30
C TYR A 51 16.02 23.18 -14.88
N SER A 52 16.60 24.37 -14.98
CA SER A 52 15.95 25.55 -15.57
C SER A 52 15.69 25.36 -17.07
N ASN A 53 16.65 24.79 -17.81
CA ASN A 53 16.51 24.52 -19.24
C ASN A 53 15.51 23.40 -19.53
N VAL A 54 15.49 22.32 -18.73
CA VAL A 54 14.46 21.26 -18.83
C VAL A 54 13.06 21.81 -18.57
N ARG A 55 12.92 22.76 -17.63
CA ARG A 55 11.64 23.42 -17.34
C ARG A 55 11.21 24.37 -18.46
N PHE A 56 12.16 25.01 -19.14
CA PHE A 56 11.91 25.91 -20.27
C PHE A 56 11.46 25.14 -21.52
N GLU A 57 12.14 24.04 -21.89
CA GLU A 57 11.70 23.16 -22.97
C GLU A 57 10.32 22.55 -22.71
N LYS A 58 10.04 22.17 -21.46
CA LYS A 58 8.73 21.61 -21.06
C LYS A 58 7.61 22.66 -21.16
N ARG A 59 7.90 23.95 -20.92
CA ARG A 59 6.97 25.08 -21.12
C ARG A 59 6.71 25.37 -22.60
N ILE A 60 7.71 25.20 -23.47
CA ILE A 60 7.51 25.37 -24.91
C ILE A 60 6.67 24.22 -25.48
N LYS A 61 6.93 22.97 -25.07
CA LYS A 61 6.13 21.81 -25.51
C LYS A 61 4.68 21.80 -25.03
N THR A 62 4.35 22.47 -23.93
CA THR A 62 2.97 22.56 -23.40
C THR A 62 2.15 23.70 -24.02
N LYS A 63 2.78 24.62 -24.78
CA LYS A 63 2.09 25.77 -25.38
C LYS A 63 1.52 25.52 -26.79
N ASN A 64 1.94 24.45 -27.46
CA ASN A 64 1.41 24.04 -28.77
C ASN A 64 0.44 22.86 -28.58
N GLY A 65 -0.85 23.13 -28.76
CA GLY A 65 -1.96 22.32 -28.25
C GLY A 65 -2.33 21.06 -29.02
N LEU A 66 -3.18 20.25 -28.36
CA LEU A 66 -4.27 19.39 -28.85
C LEU A 66 -4.54 18.28 -27.82
N ASP A 67 -5.41 18.49 -26.81
CA ASP A 67 -5.92 17.34 -26.03
C ASP A 67 -7.28 17.52 -25.30
N HIS A 68 -8.07 18.53 -25.63
CA HIS A 68 -9.34 18.74 -24.91
C HIS A 68 -10.52 17.89 -25.42
N GLN A 69 -10.42 17.27 -26.62
CA GLN A 69 -11.50 16.45 -27.20
C GLN A 69 -11.27 14.92 -27.06
N ASN A 70 -10.03 14.45 -26.95
CA ASN A 70 -9.74 13.00 -26.83
C ASN A 70 -10.09 12.43 -25.45
N PHE A 71 -10.11 13.27 -24.41
CA PHE A 71 -10.36 12.86 -23.02
C PHE A 71 -11.79 12.35 -22.80
N THR A 72 -12.78 12.94 -23.48
CA THR A 72 -14.20 12.55 -23.32
C THR A 72 -14.50 11.25 -24.07
N ILE A 73 -14.01 11.12 -25.30
CA ILE A 73 -14.32 9.98 -26.18
C ILE A 73 -13.72 8.67 -25.64
N ARG A 74 -12.49 8.69 -25.13
CA ARG A 74 -11.85 7.48 -24.56
C ARG A 74 -12.57 6.97 -23.32
N ASN A 75 -12.98 7.86 -22.42
CA ASN A 75 -13.77 7.46 -21.25
C ASN A 75 -15.13 6.87 -21.65
N THR A 76 -15.79 7.44 -22.67
CA THR A 76 -17.04 6.89 -23.20
C THR A 76 -16.83 5.50 -23.81
N LEU A 77 -15.74 5.28 -24.54
CA LEU A 77 -15.39 3.97 -25.12
C LEU A 77 -15.03 2.93 -24.04
N GLU A 78 -14.34 3.31 -22.98
CA GLU A 78 -14.08 2.43 -21.83
C GLU A 78 -15.37 2.04 -21.11
N ILE A 79 -16.31 2.98 -20.93
CA ILE A 79 -17.63 2.71 -20.33
C ILE A 79 -18.48 1.81 -21.24
N ILE A 80 -18.44 2.00 -22.56
CA ILE A 80 -19.15 1.16 -23.53
C ILE A 80 -18.54 -0.24 -23.55
N SER A 81 -17.22 -0.35 -23.65
CA SER A 81 -16.49 -1.62 -23.56
C SER A 81 -16.81 -2.35 -22.25
N TYR A 82 -16.89 -1.62 -21.13
CA TYR A 82 -17.35 -2.16 -19.86
C TYR A 82 -18.80 -2.68 -19.91
N LYS A 83 -19.74 -1.93 -20.50
CA LYS A 83 -21.12 -2.40 -20.67
C LYS A 83 -21.22 -3.66 -21.54
N PHE A 84 -20.39 -3.76 -22.59
CA PHE A 84 -20.31 -4.96 -23.43
C PHE A 84 -19.65 -6.14 -22.70
N HIS A 85 -18.55 -5.93 -21.97
CA HIS A 85 -17.94 -6.97 -21.15
C HIS A 85 -18.87 -7.45 -20.03
N ARG A 86 -19.64 -6.53 -19.42
CA ARG A 86 -20.69 -6.84 -18.45
C ARG A 86 -21.79 -7.72 -19.05
N GLN A 87 -22.21 -7.48 -20.30
CA GLN A 87 -23.16 -8.37 -21.00
C GLN A 87 -22.57 -9.76 -21.24
N THR A 88 -21.30 -9.87 -21.65
CA THR A 88 -20.65 -11.18 -21.83
C THR A 88 -20.44 -11.96 -20.53
N TYR A 89 -20.23 -11.27 -19.40
CA TYR A 89 -20.16 -11.90 -18.09
C TYR A 89 -21.54 -12.43 -17.65
N LYS A 90 -22.60 -11.63 -17.81
CA LYS A 90 -24.00 -12.07 -17.56
C LYS A 90 -24.41 -13.27 -18.42
N SER A 91 -23.94 -13.38 -19.66
CA SER A 91 -24.21 -14.57 -20.49
C SER A 91 -23.48 -15.84 -20.02
N ASN A 92 -22.36 -15.70 -19.30
CA ASN A 92 -21.63 -16.83 -18.71
C ASN A 92 -22.14 -17.20 -17.30
N GLU A 93 -22.77 -16.27 -16.57
CA GLU A 93 -23.48 -16.53 -15.31
C GLU A 93 -24.55 -17.61 -15.46
N GLY A 94 -25.28 -17.63 -16.59
CA GLY A 94 -26.32 -18.63 -16.87
C GLY A 94 -25.83 -20.08 -16.95
N ARG A 95 -24.51 -20.33 -17.08
CA ARG A 95 -23.94 -21.69 -17.07
C ARG A 95 -23.28 -22.10 -15.75
N ASN A 96 -22.88 -21.15 -14.90
CA ASN A 96 -22.19 -21.43 -13.64
C ASN A 96 -23.08 -21.31 -12.39
N MET A 97 -24.26 -20.69 -12.49
CA MET A 97 -25.20 -20.58 -11.36
C MET A 97 -25.95 -21.89 -11.04
N GLN A 98 -26.06 -22.81 -11.99
CA GLN A 98 -26.82 -24.06 -11.78
C GLN A 98 -26.19 -25.01 -10.74
N ASN A 99 -24.96 -24.77 -10.29
CA ASN A 99 -24.31 -25.59 -9.25
C ASN A 99 -24.36 -24.99 -7.84
N TYR A 100 -25.01 -23.83 -7.64
CA TYR A 100 -25.11 -23.16 -6.33
C TYR A 100 -26.55 -22.93 -5.85
N GLU A 101 -27.55 -23.51 -6.52
CA GLU A 101 -28.97 -23.20 -6.26
C GLU A 101 -29.63 -23.99 -5.12
N ASN A 102 -28.94 -24.95 -4.47
CA ASN A 102 -29.58 -25.84 -3.50
C ASN A 102 -29.01 -25.74 -2.07
N ASP A 103 -28.87 -24.53 -1.52
CA ASP A 103 -28.84 -24.35 -0.05
C ASP A 103 -29.05 -22.88 0.38
N PHE A 104 -30.29 -22.50 0.72
CA PHE A 104 -30.57 -21.29 1.50
C PHE A 104 -31.52 -21.65 2.65
N PRO A 105 -31.26 -21.16 3.87
CA PRO A 105 -31.00 -19.75 4.11
C PRO A 105 -29.63 -19.50 4.75
N GLN A 106 -28.54 -19.47 3.96
CA GLN A 106 -27.29 -18.91 4.45
C GLN A 106 -27.43 -17.39 4.56
N LYS A 107 -27.27 -16.86 5.78
CA LYS A 107 -27.17 -15.41 6.03
C LYS A 107 -26.15 -14.79 5.05
N PRO A 108 -26.38 -13.56 4.57
CA PRO A 108 -25.41 -12.89 3.68
C PRO A 108 -24.02 -12.88 4.33
N PRO A 109 -22.94 -12.98 3.54
CA PRO A 109 -21.58 -12.94 4.08
C PRO A 109 -21.36 -11.63 4.82
N LEU A 110 -20.56 -11.68 5.89
CA LEU A 110 -20.25 -10.52 6.70
C LEU A 110 -19.34 -9.54 5.95
N LEU A 111 -18.38 -10.06 5.18
CA LEU A 111 -17.42 -9.26 4.42
C LEU A 111 -17.21 -9.83 3.01
N ILE A 112 -17.19 -8.95 2.00
CA ILE A 112 -16.56 -9.20 0.72
C ILE A 112 -15.13 -8.64 0.77
N LEU A 113 -14.14 -9.52 0.78
CA LEU A 113 -12.72 -9.15 0.87
C LEU A 113 -12.06 -9.33 -0.49
N PHE A 114 -11.60 -8.25 -1.10
CA PHE A 114 -11.12 -8.30 -2.46
C PHE A 114 -9.74 -7.68 -2.65
N THR A 115 -9.12 -8.11 -3.75
CA THR A 115 -7.77 -7.70 -4.13
C THR A 115 -7.58 -7.85 -5.64
N THR A 116 -6.42 -7.45 -6.15
CA THR A 116 -6.04 -7.60 -7.56
C THR A 116 -4.54 -7.75 -7.70
N TRP A 117 -4.12 -8.54 -8.67
CA TRP A 117 -2.70 -8.69 -9.03
C TRP A 117 -2.53 -9.22 -10.46
N ASN A 118 -1.34 -9.03 -11.01
CA ASN A 118 -0.95 -9.61 -12.30
C ASN A 118 -0.54 -11.09 -12.16
N ASN A 119 -0.28 -11.78 -13.27
CA ASN A 119 0.16 -13.18 -13.26
C ASN A 119 1.71 -13.33 -13.23
N SER A 120 2.38 -12.52 -12.42
CA SER A 120 3.84 -12.58 -12.24
C SER A 120 4.29 -13.88 -11.58
N LYS A 121 5.23 -14.60 -12.22
CA LYS A 121 5.84 -15.83 -11.69
C LYS A 121 6.55 -15.60 -10.35
N GLU A 122 7.26 -14.49 -10.20
CA GLU A 122 8.04 -14.15 -8.99
C GLU A 122 7.17 -14.08 -7.72
N ASN A 123 5.90 -13.73 -7.86
CA ASN A 123 4.98 -13.56 -6.74
C ASN A 123 3.98 -14.72 -6.61
N PHE A 124 4.14 -15.78 -7.42
CA PHE A 124 3.19 -16.90 -7.46
C PHE A 124 3.03 -17.58 -6.10
N ALA A 125 4.15 -17.98 -5.48
CA ALA A 125 4.14 -18.65 -4.17
C ALA A 125 3.45 -17.79 -3.10
N ARG A 126 3.82 -16.51 -3.04
CA ARG A 126 3.26 -15.53 -2.10
C ARG A 126 1.74 -15.40 -2.23
N ARG A 127 1.25 -15.24 -3.46
CA ARG A 127 -0.19 -15.12 -3.72
C ARG A 127 -0.95 -16.40 -3.42
N ASN A 128 -0.35 -17.57 -3.71
CA ASN A 128 -0.96 -18.85 -3.37
C ASN A 128 -1.12 -19.03 -1.85
N THR A 129 -0.16 -18.50 -1.07
CA THR A 129 -0.28 -18.41 0.40
C THR A 129 -1.46 -17.54 0.81
N THR A 130 -1.63 -16.35 0.21
CA THR A 130 -2.80 -15.47 0.48
C THR A 130 -4.11 -16.14 0.10
N VAL A 131 -4.18 -16.79 -1.07
CA VAL A 131 -5.36 -17.53 -1.54
C VAL A 131 -5.77 -18.59 -0.52
N SER A 132 -4.80 -19.34 0.00
CA SER A 132 -5.06 -20.39 0.98
C SER A 132 -5.44 -19.82 2.36
N ASN A 133 -4.87 -18.69 2.78
CA ASN A 133 -5.19 -18.03 4.05
C ASN A 133 -6.62 -17.47 4.05
N TRP A 134 -7.01 -16.67 3.06
CA TRP A 134 -8.36 -16.08 3.07
C TRP A 134 -9.46 -17.12 2.86
N ALA A 135 -9.15 -18.24 2.19
CA ALA A 135 -10.09 -19.35 2.07
C ALA A 135 -10.52 -19.93 3.44
N GLN A 136 -9.68 -19.81 4.49
CA GLN A 136 -10.02 -20.24 5.85
C GLN A 136 -11.10 -19.38 6.52
N LEU A 137 -11.41 -18.20 5.99
CA LEU A 137 -12.38 -17.25 6.56
C LEU A 137 -13.79 -17.40 5.96
N THR A 138 -13.93 -18.29 4.99
CA THR A 138 -15.20 -18.66 4.34
C THR A 138 -16.04 -19.51 5.32
N PRO A 139 -17.37 -19.38 5.38
CA PRO A 139 -18.27 -18.60 4.50
C PRO A 139 -18.55 -17.16 4.96
N GLN A 140 -18.13 -16.73 6.15
CA GLN A 140 -18.46 -15.39 6.65
C GLN A 140 -17.71 -14.28 5.90
N ILE A 141 -16.54 -14.59 5.33
CA ILE A 141 -15.78 -13.70 4.47
C ILE A 141 -15.65 -14.36 3.10
N ILE A 142 -16.13 -13.70 2.05
CA ILE A 142 -16.00 -14.18 0.68
C ILE A 142 -14.83 -13.46 0.02
N PRO A 143 -13.74 -14.18 -0.30
CA PRO A 143 -12.61 -13.59 -0.98
C PRO A 143 -12.88 -13.45 -2.49
N VAL A 144 -12.51 -12.31 -3.07
CA VAL A 144 -12.73 -12.00 -4.49
C VAL A 144 -11.45 -11.49 -5.15
N LEU A 145 -11.07 -12.11 -6.27
CA LEU A 145 -9.98 -11.60 -7.10
C LEU A 145 -10.53 -10.80 -8.28
N PHE A 146 -10.18 -9.53 -8.36
CA PHE A 146 -10.40 -8.72 -9.56
C PHE A 146 -9.31 -9.01 -10.60
N THR A 147 -9.68 -9.69 -11.69
CA THR A 147 -8.74 -10.08 -12.75
C THR A 147 -9.44 -10.36 -14.08
N ASN A 148 -8.73 -10.09 -15.20
CA ASN A 148 -9.14 -10.50 -16.55
C ASN A 148 -8.29 -11.69 -17.06
N ASP A 149 -7.37 -12.22 -16.24
CA ASP A 149 -6.56 -13.39 -16.56
C ASP A 149 -7.31 -14.66 -16.17
N GLN A 150 -7.69 -15.46 -17.18
CA GLN A 150 -8.45 -16.70 -16.99
C GLN A 150 -7.68 -17.78 -16.20
N GLY A 151 -6.35 -17.79 -16.27
CA GLY A 151 -5.53 -18.72 -15.49
C GLY A 151 -5.59 -18.39 -14.00
N LEU A 152 -5.48 -17.09 -13.66
CA LEU A 152 -5.69 -16.63 -12.29
C LEU A 152 -7.09 -16.93 -11.80
N GLN A 153 -8.13 -16.73 -12.64
CA GLN A 153 -9.51 -17.04 -12.28
C GLN A 153 -9.67 -18.50 -11.87
N ARG A 154 -9.28 -19.43 -12.77
CA ARG A 154 -9.34 -20.87 -12.50
C ARG A 154 -8.57 -21.28 -11.24
N ASN A 155 -7.45 -20.63 -10.94
CA ASN A 155 -6.62 -20.98 -9.80
C ASN A 155 -7.28 -20.62 -8.46
N VAL A 156 -7.88 -19.43 -8.36
CA VAL A 156 -8.50 -18.98 -7.10
C VAL A 156 -9.89 -19.59 -6.89
N GLU A 157 -10.65 -19.79 -7.97
CA GLU A 157 -12.01 -20.38 -7.89
C GLU A 157 -11.99 -21.82 -7.38
N LYS A 158 -10.95 -22.60 -7.74
CA LYS A 158 -10.71 -23.93 -7.17
C LYS A 158 -10.50 -23.93 -5.65
N LYS A 159 -10.23 -22.77 -5.06
CA LYS A 159 -10.04 -22.55 -3.61
C LYS A 159 -11.23 -21.85 -2.97
N GLY A 160 -12.37 -21.76 -3.67
CA GLY A 160 -13.59 -21.15 -3.17
C GLY A 160 -13.64 -19.62 -3.27
N TRP A 161 -12.66 -18.98 -3.90
CA TRP A 161 -12.74 -17.55 -4.18
C TRP A 161 -13.71 -17.27 -5.32
N ARG A 162 -14.27 -16.05 -5.32
CA ARG A 162 -14.99 -15.51 -6.49
C ARG A 162 -14.04 -14.68 -7.34
N THR A 163 -14.44 -14.41 -8.59
CA THR A 163 -13.73 -13.48 -9.46
C THR A 163 -14.65 -12.47 -10.11
N LEU A 164 -14.11 -11.28 -10.33
CA LEU A 164 -14.76 -10.18 -11.04
C LEU A 164 -13.80 -9.57 -12.07
N PRO A 165 -14.31 -9.01 -13.18
CA PRO A 165 -13.47 -8.33 -14.15
C PRO A 165 -12.83 -7.09 -13.54
N VAL A 166 -11.55 -6.84 -13.87
CA VAL A 166 -10.81 -5.68 -13.35
C VAL A 166 -10.83 -4.52 -14.34
N LEU A 167 -11.37 -3.39 -13.89
CA LEU A 167 -11.27 -2.12 -14.61
C LEU A 167 -9.95 -1.42 -14.31
N LYS A 168 -9.23 -1.07 -15.36
CA LYS A 168 -7.93 -0.41 -15.30
C LYS A 168 -8.06 1.05 -15.72
N SER A 169 -7.20 1.88 -15.16
CA SER A 169 -6.98 3.26 -15.60
C SER A 169 -6.30 3.30 -16.98
N GLN A 170 -6.18 4.51 -17.53
CA GLN A 170 -5.47 4.78 -18.79
C GLN A 170 -4.00 4.29 -18.80
N ILE A 171 -3.40 4.12 -17.62
CA ILE A 171 -2.03 3.59 -17.47
C ILE A 171 -2.01 2.06 -17.23
N GLY A 172 -3.14 1.38 -17.41
CA GLY A 172 -3.25 -0.08 -17.31
C GLY A 172 -3.24 -0.64 -15.87
N ILE A 173 -3.44 0.22 -14.87
CA ILE A 173 -3.43 -0.17 -13.44
C ILE A 173 -4.86 -0.16 -12.88
N PRO A 174 -5.27 -1.17 -12.10
CA PRO A 174 -6.61 -1.23 -11.51
C PRO A 174 -6.97 -0.01 -10.68
N VAL A 175 -8.20 0.48 -10.85
CA VAL A 175 -8.75 1.63 -10.11
C VAL A 175 -9.47 1.13 -8.86
N LEU A 176 -9.09 1.65 -7.69
CA LEU A 176 -9.58 1.17 -6.40
C LEU A 176 -11.11 1.31 -6.27
N LYS A 177 -11.65 2.50 -6.53
CA LYS A 177 -13.08 2.77 -6.35
C LYS A 177 -13.96 1.89 -7.24
N ASN A 178 -13.50 1.54 -8.44
CA ASN A 178 -14.25 0.69 -9.36
C ASN A 178 -14.42 -0.73 -8.78
N MET A 179 -13.41 -1.25 -8.08
CA MET A 179 -13.52 -2.54 -7.41
C MET A 179 -14.55 -2.52 -6.27
N TYR A 180 -14.60 -1.42 -5.49
CA TYR A 180 -15.64 -1.25 -4.47
C TYR A 180 -17.04 -1.18 -5.08
N LEU A 181 -17.24 -0.30 -6.07
CA LEU A 181 -18.54 -0.12 -6.70
C LEU A 181 -19.06 -1.43 -7.32
N GLU A 182 -18.20 -2.15 -8.03
CA GLU A 182 -18.56 -3.46 -8.60
C GLU A 182 -18.85 -4.49 -7.50
N ALA A 183 -18.02 -4.60 -6.46
CA ALA A 183 -18.27 -5.55 -5.37
C ALA A 183 -19.60 -5.25 -4.65
N MET A 184 -19.92 -3.97 -4.43
CA MET A 184 -21.19 -3.55 -3.81
C MET A 184 -22.41 -3.79 -4.70
N GLU A 185 -22.24 -3.80 -6.01
CA GLU A 185 -23.29 -4.15 -6.98
C GLU A 185 -23.52 -5.66 -7.03
N GLN A 186 -22.46 -6.47 -7.05
CA GLN A 186 -22.54 -7.91 -7.28
C GLN A 186 -22.86 -8.73 -6.02
N PHE A 187 -22.54 -8.20 -4.84
CA PHE A 187 -22.69 -8.95 -3.59
C PHE A 187 -23.53 -8.18 -2.58
N ASN A 188 -24.32 -8.91 -1.79
CA ASN A 188 -24.99 -8.37 -0.62
C ASN A 188 -24.25 -8.74 0.67
N SER A 189 -23.54 -7.77 1.25
CA SER A 189 -22.76 -7.93 2.48
C SER A 189 -22.81 -6.67 3.33
N THR A 190 -22.55 -6.78 4.63
CA THR A 190 -22.43 -5.60 5.51
C THR A 190 -21.17 -4.80 5.18
N PHE A 191 -20.05 -5.51 5.02
CA PHE A 191 -18.74 -4.89 4.84
C PHE A 191 -18.14 -5.24 3.48
N TYR A 192 -17.33 -4.31 2.97
CA TYR A 192 -16.57 -4.43 1.73
C TYR A 192 -15.16 -3.96 2.01
N ALA A 193 -14.16 -4.72 1.57
CA ALA A 193 -12.78 -4.36 1.81
C ALA A 193 -11.86 -4.66 0.64
N TYR A 194 -10.99 -3.70 0.36
CA TYR A 194 -9.76 -3.95 -0.38
C TYR A 194 -8.64 -4.24 0.60
N ALA A 195 -7.86 -5.29 0.33
CA ALA A 195 -6.55 -5.49 0.95
C ALA A 195 -5.48 -5.79 -0.11
N ASN A 196 -4.25 -5.37 0.17
CA ASN A 196 -3.11 -5.75 -0.66
C ASN A 196 -2.94 -7.27 -0.65
N GLY A 197 -2.58 -7.84 -1.81
CA GLY A 197 -2.55 -9.29 -2.03
C GLY A 197 -1.46 -10.06 -1.29
N ASP A 198 -0.68 -9.36 -0.47
CA ASP A 198 0.35 -9.89 0.43
C ASP A 198 0.01 -9.69 1.91
N ILE A 199 -1.25 -9.36 2.22
CA ILE A 199 -1.78 -9.34 3.58
C ILE A 199 -2.48 -10.65 3.91
N LEU A 200 -2.06 -11.25 5.02
CA LEU A 200 -2.69 -12.39 5.65
C LEU A 200 -3.49 -11.92 6.87
N PHE A 201 -4.62 -12.55 7.12
CA PHE A 201 -5.47 -12.28 8.28
C PHE A 201 -5.62 -13.53 9.14
N THR A 202 -6.02 -13.34 10.40
CA THR A 202 -6.50 -14.41 11.28
C THR A 202 -8.00 -14.25 11.56
N ASP A 203 -8.54 -15.14 12.37
CA ASP A 203 -9.87 -15.06 13.00
C ASP A 203 -10.16 -13.73 13.73
N THR A 204 -9.13 -12.94 14.05
CA THR A 204 -9.26 -11.60 14.64
C THR A 204 -10.04 -10.65 13.73
N LEU A 205 -9.90 -10.77 12.40
CA LEU A 205 -10.69 -9.99 11.43
C LEU A 205 -12.18 -10.30 11.58
N LEU A 206 -12.55 -11.59 11.61
CA LEU A 206 -13.93 -12.02 11.76
C LEU A 206 -14.52 -11.59 13.11
N THR A 207 -13.77 -11.82 14.19
CA THR A 207 -14.17 -11.45 15.56
C THR A 207 -14.43 -9.94 15.67
N PHE A 208 -13.56 -9.13 15.09
CA PHE A 208 -13.73 -7.68 15.04
C PHE A 208 -14.99 -7.29 14.28
N LEU A 209 -15.17 -7.78 13.05
CA LEU A 209 -16.33 -7.42 12.22
C LEU A 209 -17.65 -7.86 12.84
N MET A 210 -17.70 -9.02 13.51
CA MET A 210 -18.88 -9.46 14.25
C MET A 210 -19.23 -8.51 15.40
N SER A 211 -18.23 -7.89 16.05
CA SER A 211 -18.46 -6.88 17.07
C SER A 211 -19.00 -5.58 16.46
N ILE A 212 -18.39 -5.09 15.38
CA ILE A 212 -18.84 -3.87 14.69
C ILE A 212 -20.25 -4.04 14.11
N ASN A 213 -20.59 -5.24 13.61
CA ASN A 213 -21.90 -5.54 13.04
C ASN A 213 -23.05 -5.42 14.05
N LYS A 214 -22.76 -5.37 15.36
CA LYS A 214 -23.76 -5.18 16.42
C LYS A 214 -23.95 -3.70 16.79
N ASN A 215 -23.16 -2.79 16.22
CA ASN A 215 -23.18 -1.38 16.56
C ASN A 215 -23.87 -0.56 15.45
N GLU A 216 -25.18 -0.38 15.57
CA GLU A 216 -25.99 0.35 14.60
C GLU A 216 -25.52 1.80 14.39
N THR A 217 -24.99 2.45 15.43
CA THR A 217 -24.44 3.80 15.32
C THR A 217 -23.27 3.84 14.35
N LEU A 218 -22.36 2.84 14.40
CA LEU A 218 -21.25 2.76 13.45
C LEU A 218 -21.75 2.45 12.03
N LEU A 219 -22.71 1.52 11.90
CA LEU A 219 -23.20 1.07 10.58
C LEU A 219 -24.04 2.11 9.84
N ASN A 220 -24.71 3.02 10.57
CA ASN A 220 -25.54 4.08 9.99
C ASN A 220 -24.72 5.29 9.49
N ASN A 221 -23.41 5.33 9.74
CA ASN A 221 -22.53 6.41 9.32
C ASN A 221 -21.57 5.96 8.21
N SER A 222 -20.97 6.93 7.50
CA SER A 222 -19.82 6.64 6.64
C SER A 222 -18.65 6.18 7.52
N LEU A 223 -18.20 4.95 7.26
CA LEU A 223 -17.26 4.22 8.11
C LEU A 223 -16.07 3.75 7.27
N LEU A 224 -14.87 4.07 7.76
CA LEU A 224 -13.61 3.54 7.28
C LEU A 224 -12.88 2.84 8.44
N ILE A 225 -12.48 1.61 8.24
CA ILE A 225 -11.69 0.83 9.21
C ILE A 225 -10.35 0.51 8.56
N VAL A 226 -9.29 0.91 9.23
CA VAL A 226 -7.89 0.73 8.81
C VAL A 226 -7.07 0.27 10.01
N GLY A 227 -5.83 -0.12 9.78
CA GLY A 227 -4.90 -0.40 10.87
C GLY A 227 -3.50 -0.67 10.34
N GLN A 228 -2.54 -0.67 11.25
CA GLN A 228 -1.16 -1.02 10.91
C GLN A 228 -1.06 -2.52 10.65
N ARG A 229 -0.17 -2.87 9.72
CA ARG A 229 0.26 -4.25 9.50
C ARG A 229 1.44 -4.63 10.38
N THR A 230 1.57 -5.91 10.70
CA THR A 230 2.78 -6.52 11.24
C THR A 230 3.58 -7.16 10.11
N ASN A 231 4.81 -6.70 9.89
CA ASN A 231 5.70 -7.32 8.91
C ASN A 231 6.30 -8.59 9.49
N VAL A 232 6.13 -9.70 8.77
CA VAL A 232 6.67 -11.01 9.12
C VAL A 232 7.42 -11.56 7.91
N LYS A 233 8.69 -11.93 8.06
CA LYS A 233 9.54 -12.39 6.93
C LYS A 233 9.36 -13.88 6.66
N ASN A 234 9.16 -14.33 5.42
CA ASN A 234 9.12 -15.77 5.11
C ASN A 234 8.04 -16.52 5.92
N VAL A 235 6.78 -16.09 5.82
CA VAL A 235 5.64 -16.89 6.34
C VAL A 235 5.49 -18.13 5.46
N SER A 236 5.50 -19.33 6.07
CA SER A 236 5.32 -20.59 5.36
C SER A 236 3.85 -20.79 4.95
N ALA A 237 3.59 -21.70 4.01
CA ALA A 237 2.22 -22.03 3.63
C ALA A 237 1.42 -22.66 4.79
N GLU A 238 2.10 -23.42 5.67
CA GLU A 238 1.52 -24.02 6.87
C GLU A 238 1.17 -22.96 7.91
N GLU A 239 2.10 -22.04 8.21
CA GLU A 239 1.84 -20.91 9.12
C GLU A 239 0.64 -20.11 8.61
N ALA A 240 0.55 -19.84 7.31
CA ALA A 240 -0.51 -19.01 6.75
C ALA A 240 -1.93 -19.59 6.87
N VAL A 241 -2.10 -20.90 7.02
CA VAL A 241 -3.43 -21.54 7.11
C VAL A 241 -3.77 -21.99 8.53
N ASN A 242 -2.84 -21.83 9.48
CA ASN A 242 -3.04 -22.13 10.89
C ASN A 242 -2.91 -20.82 11.71
N PHE A 243 -4.03 -20.31 12.21
CA PHE A 243 -4.05 -19.00 12.88
C PHE A 243 -3.20 -18.95 14.16
N ASP A 244 -3.05 -20.05 14.89
CA ASP A 244 -2.18 -20.10 16.07
C ASP A 244 -0.71 -19.98 15.66
N LEU A 245 -0.28 -20.71 14.63
CA LEU A 245 1.07 -20.59 14.08
C LEU A 245 1.33 -19.20 13.50
N LEU A 246 0.34 -18.63 12.79
CA LEU A 246 0.45 -17.30 12.20
C LEU A 246 0.56 -16.21 13.29
N ASN A 247 -0.22 -16.33 14.36
CA ASN A 247 -0.17 -15.44 15.52
C ASN A 247 1.17 -15.58 16.28
N ASN A 248 1.66 -16.81 16.44
CA ASN A 248 2.97 -17.07 17.02
C ASN A 248 4.10 -16.46 16.17
N ALA A 249 4.05 -16.59 14.84
CA ALA A 249 5.01 -15.97 13.93
C ALA A 249 4.98 -14.44 14.02
N SER A 250 3.79 -13.84 14.13
CA SER A 250 3.65 -12.40 14.36
C SER A 250 4.29 -11.96 15.69
N THR A 251 4.11 -12.72 16.76
CA THR A 251 4.61 -12.38 18.10
C THR A 251 6.12 -12.59 18.23
N THR A 252 6.64 -13.69 17.69
CA THR A 252 8.04 -14.09 17.87
C THR A 252 8.99 -13.36 16.95
N ARG A 253 8.56 -13.04 15.73
CA ARG A 253 9.43 -12.50 14.67
C ARG A 253 8.76 -11.42 13.81
N GLY A 254 7.55 -11.00 14.16
CA GLY A 254 6.87 -9.88 13.52
C GLY A 254 7.33 -8.54 14.06
N LYS A 255 7.18 -7.50 13.25
CA LYS A 255 7.39 -6.10 13.65
C LYS A 255 6.21 -5.26 13.18
N LEU A 256 5.50 -4.62 14.11
CA LEU A 256 4.48 -3.66 13.79
C LEU A 256 5.08 -2.56 12.91
N PHE A 257 4.44 -2.29 11.78
CA PHE A 257 4.95 -1.33 10.80
C PHE A 257 4.37 0.05 11.05
N THR A 258 4.85 1.03 10.28
CA THR A 258 4.53 2.45 10.46
C THR A 258 3.05 2.78 10.27
N THR A 259 2.58 3.83 10.96
CA THR A 259 1.22 4.40 10.84
C THR A 259 0.92 5.00 9.46
N TRP A 260 1.93 5.14 8.60
CA TRP A 260 1.80 5.61 7.23
C TRP A 260 1.42 4.52 6.22
N ALA A 261 1.40 3.25 6.64
CA ALA A 261 1.22 2.13 5.74
C ALA A 261 -0.07 1.37 6.04
N GLU A 262 -1.15 1.79 5.37
CA GLU A 262 -2.43 1.12 5.37
C GLU A 262 -2.53 0.15 4.19
N ASP A 263 -2.63 -1.14 4.49
CA ASP A 263 -2.71 -2.19 3.45
C ASP A 263 -4.09 -2.83 3.32
N TYR A 264 -5.03 -2.42 4.17
CA TYR A 264 -6.42 -2.82 4.09
C TYR A 264 -7.35 -1.66 4.46
N PHE A 265 -8.51 -1.62 3.82
CA PHE A 265 -9.53 -0.59 4.01
C PHE A 265 -10.86 -1.32 4.04
N ILE A 266 -11.58 -1.27 5.16
CA ILE A 266 -12.90 -1.90 5.27
C ILE A 266 -13.93 -0.78 5.39
N THR A 267 -15.00 -0.88 4.61
CA THR A 267 -16.07 0.11 4.56
C THR A 267 -17.44 -0.58 4.56
N THR A 268 -18.49 0.19 4.80
CA THR A 268 -19.88 -0.23 4.53
C THR A 268 -20.36 0.39 3.22
N LYS A 269 -21.56 0.00 2.75
CA LYS A 269 -22.22 0.64 1.59
C LYS A 269 -22.45 2.16 1.76
N LYS A 270 -22.36 2.68 2.99
CA LYS A 270 -22.51 4.11 3.31
C LYS A 270 -21.25 4.93 3.03
N PHE A 271 -20.10 4.30 2.75
CA PHE A 271 -18.90 5.03 2.37
C PHE A 271 -19.04 5.55 0.92
N PRO A 272 -18.81 6.86 0.66
CA PRO A 272 -19.11 7.49 -0.63
C PRO A 272 -18.01 7.22 -1.67
N TRP A 273 -17.89 5.98 -2.13
CA TRP A 273 -16.90 5.58 -3.14
C TRP A 273 -17.04 6.31 -4.49
N SER A 274 -18.21 6.85 -4.81
CA SER A 274 -18.44 7.69 -5.99
C SER A 274 -17.56 8.93 -6.02
N ASP A 275 -17.31 9.51 -4.84
CA ASP A 275 -16.66 10.81 -4.66
C ASP A 275 -15.14 10.68 -4.65
N VAL A 276 -14.64 9.46 -4.42
CA VAL A 276 -13.21 9.15 -4.44
C VAL A 276 -12.67 9.33 -5.88
N PRO A 277 -11.52 9.98 -6.08
CA PRO A 277 -10.86 10.05 -7.39
C PRO A 277 -10.54 8.65 -7.93
N ASN A 278 -10.20 8.55 -9.23
CA ASN A 278 -9.81 7.28 -9.86
C ASN A 278 -8.39 6.82 -9.45
N LEU A 279 -8.14 6.73 -8.14
CA LEU A 279 -6.87 6.30 -7.56
C LEU A 279 -6.59 4.85 -7.91
N VAL A 280 -5.34 4.56 -8.25
CA VAL A 280 -4.89 3.24 -8.67
C VAL A 280 -4.12 2.54 -7.56
N VAL A 281 -4.32 1.22 -7.47
CA VAL A 281 -3.66 0.39 -6.45
C VAL A 281 -2.20 0.13 -6.81
N GLY A 282 -1.37 -0.10 -5.79
CA GLY A 282 0.07 -0.35 -5.95
C GLY A 282 0.88 0.88 -6.39
N ARG A 283 0.33 2.08 -6.21
CA ARG A 283 1.01 3.39 -6.30
C ARG A 283 0.84 4.14 -4.99
N ARG A 284 1.67 5.15 -4.75
CA ARG A 284 1.70 5.86 -3.47
C ARG A 284 0.40 6.63 -3.22
N ALA A 285 0.15 7.00 -1.97
CA ALA A 285 -0.80 8.03 -1.54
C ALA A 285 -2.30 7.71 -1.62
N TYR A 286 -2.75 6.60 -2.23
CA TYR A 286 -4.18 6.26 -2.16
C TYR A 286 -4.60 5.87 -0.74
N ASP A 287 -3.69 5.20 -0.04
CA ASP A 287 -3.79 4.79 1.35
C ASP A 287 -4.00 5.99 2.26
N ASN A 288 -3.04 6.92 2.28
CA ASN A 288 -3.13 8.09 3.14
C ASN A 288 -4.24 9.06 2.73
N PHE A 289 -4.56 9.13 1.43
CA PHE A 289 -5.70 9.93 0.95
C PHE A 289 -7.02 9.47 1.55
N LEU A 290 -7.29 8.17 1.59
CA LEU A 290 -8.56 7.64 2.10
C LEU A 290 -8.77 8.02 3.57
N VAL A 291 -7.72 7.93 4.38
CA VAL A 291 -7.75 8.33 5.79
C VAL A 291 -7.92 9.84 5.93
N LEU A 292 -7.12 10.62 5.20
CA LEU A 292 -7.16 12.09 5.23
C LEU A 292 -8.54 12.62 4.85
N GLU A 293 -9.07 12.20 3.70
CA GLU A 293 -10.36 12.68 3.20
C GLU A 293 -11.50 12.26 4.14
N SER A 294 -11.45 11.05 4.70
CA SER A 294 -12.45 10.59 5.67
C SER A 294 -12.45 11.47 6.93
N ILE A 295 -11.28 11.87 7.43
CA ILE A 295 -11.17 12.78 8.57
C ILE A 295 -11.69 14.18 8.21
N LEU A 296 -11.31 14.73 7.05
CA LEU A 296 -11.77 16.04 6.59
C LEU A 296 -13.29 16.08 6.42
N LYS A 297 -13.91 14.97 6.02
CA LYS A 297 -15.36 14.80 5.88
C LYS A 297 -16.07 14.40 7.19
N SER A 298 -15.34 14.34 8.31
CA SER A 298 -15.88 13.95 9.62
C SER A 298 -16.54 12.55 9.63
N PHE A 299 -16.06 11.63 8.78
CA PHE A 299 -16.46 10.23 8.82
C PHE A 299 -15.92 9.53 10.06
N ILE A 300 -16.47 8.36 10.37
CA ILE A 300 -15.93 7.49 11.41
C ILE A 300 -14.73 6.76 10.82
N VAL A 301 -13.54 7.01 11.35
CA VAL A 301 -12.31 6.30 11.02
C VAL A 301 -11.86 5.53 12.24
N ILE A 302 -11.85 4.19 12.15
CA ILE A 302 -11.43 3.31 13.23
C ILE A 302 -10.01 2.81 12.96
N ASP A 303 -9.10 3.11 13.88
CA ASP A 303 -7.83 2.39 14.01
C ASP A 303 -8.09 1.03 14.67
N ALA A 304 -8.03 -0.02 13.85
CA ALA A 304 -8.24 -1.40 14.24
C ALA A 304 -6.95 -2.17 14.58
N THR A 305 -5.81 -1.48 14.67
CA THR A 305 -4.49 -2.09 14.88
C THR A 305 -4.45 -3.07 16.07
N LYS A 306 -5.14 -2.76 17.17
CA LYS A 306 -5.13 -3.60 18.38
C LYS A 306 -6.04 -4.83 18.31
N THR A 307 -6.95 -4.89 17.34
CA THR A 307 -8.00 -5.93 17.32
C THR A 307 -8.06 -6.72 16.02
N ILE A 308 -7.46 -6.23 14.94
CA ILE A 308 -7.26 -6.96 13.69
C ILE A 308 -5.76 -7.22 13.52
N LEU A 309 -5.36 -8.49 13.50
CA LEU A 309 -4.01 -8.86 13.14
C LEU A 309 -3.89 -8.98 11.61
N ALA A 310 -3.38 -7.93 10.98
CA ALA A 310 -3.02 -7.91 9.57
C ALA A 310 -1.52 -8.18 9.42
N ILE A 311 -1.14 -9.28 8.78
CA ILE A 311 0.25 -9.69 8.62
C ILE A 311 0.68 -9.49 7.18
N HIS A 312 1.73 -8.71 6.98
CA HIS A 312 2.37 -8.60 5.69
C HIS A 312 3.51 -9.60 5.61
N HIS A 313 3.31 -10.64 4.80
CA HIS A 313 4.31 -11.69 4.59
C HIS A 313 5.40 -11.22 3.60
N THR A 314 6.36 -10.48 4.14
CA THR A 314 7.46 -9.88 3.39
C THR A 314 8.43 -10.92 2.83
N THR A 315 8.99 -10.62 1.66
CA THR A 315 10.13 -11.32 1.06
C THR A 315 11.40 -10.43 1.11
N ASN A 316 12.50 -10.89 0.53
CA ASN A 316 13.76 -10.14 0.50
C ASN A 316 13.69 -8.80 -0.26
N ALA A 317 12.70 -8.60 -1.14
CA ALA A 317 12.55 -7.37 -1.93
C ALA A 317 12.01 -6.17 -1.11
N GLY A 318 11.52 -6.41 0.11
CA GLY A 318 11.37 -5.40 1.17
C GLY A 318 10.08 -4.58 1.17
N ASN A 319 9.98 -3.61 2.08
CA ASN A 319 8.73 -2.93 2.42
C ASN A 319 8.38 -1.71 1.53
N PHE A 320 9.26 -1.36 0.59
CA PHE A 320 9.15 -0.13 -0.21
C PHE A 320 9.17 -0.38 -1.72
N GLU A 321 8.84 -1.59 -2.17
CA GLU A 321 8.84 -2.00 -3.58
C GLU A 321 8.00 -1.09 -4.50
N HIS A 322 7.04 -0.35 -3.95
CA HIS A 322 6.21 0.60 -4.69
C HIS A 322 6.97 1.86 -5.15
N ARG A 323 8.10 2.23 -4.51
CA ARG A 323 8.80 3.50 -4.76
C ARG A 323 9.50 3.56 -6.12
N ASN A 324 9.85 2.41 -6.69
CA ASN A 324 10.55 2.31 -7.98
C ASN A 324 9.63 1.88 -9.13
N LYS A 325 8.30 1.88 -8.92
CA LYS A 325 7.34 1.49 -9.95
C LYS A 325 7.06 2.65 -10.91
N THR A 326 6.89 2.34 -12.19
CA THR A 326 6.48 3.31 -13.23
C THR A 326 5.21 4.06 -12.82
N HIS A 327 5.14 5.37 -13.04
CA HIS A 327 4.00 6.21 -12.61
C HIS A 327 3.76 6.21 -11.08
N SER A 328 4.82 6.20 -10.27
CA SER A 328 4.75 6.26 -8.79
C SER A 328 3.85 7.38 -8.26
N ASP A 329 3.84 8.52 -8.96
CA ASP A 329 3.20 9.77 -8.53
C ASP A 329 1.82 9.99 -9.16
N PHE A 330 1.28 8.99 -9.88
CA PHE A 330 -0.01 9.10 -10.58
C PHE A 330 -1.15 9.50 -9.64
N ASN A 331 -1.25 8.83 -8.49
CA ASN A 331 -2.24 9.16 -7.48
C ASN A 331 -2.01 10.56 -6.91
N ALA A 332 -0.76 10.95 -6.62
CA ALA A 332 -0.46 12.27 -6.09
C ALA A 332 -0.95 13.38 -7.05
N ALA A 333 -0.78 13.21 -8.36
CA ALA A 333 -1.29 14.14 -9.35
C ALA A 333 -2.83 14.23 -9.36
N LEU A 334 -3.53 13.09 -9.25
CA LEU A 334 -4.99 13.05 -9.14
C LEU A 334 -5.49 13.74 -7.87
N ILE A 335 -4.82 13.50 -6.74
CA ILE A 335 -5.17 14.06 -5.43
C ILE A 335 -4.93 15.58 -5.42
N SER A 336 -3.81 16.04 -5.98
CA SER A 336 -3.53 17.47 -6.16
C SER A 336 -4.61 18.16 -6.99
N LYS A 337 -5.07 17.52 -8.08
CA LYS A 337 -6.19 18.04 -8.88
C LYS A 337 -7.50 18.06 -8.09
N PHE A 338 -7.76 17.01 -7.30
CA PHE A 338 -8.97 16.90 -6.46
C PHE A 338 -9.07 18.03 -5.44
N TYR A 339 -7.97 18.35 -4.74
CA TYR A 339 -7.93 19.46 -3.77
C TYR A 339 -7.69 20.83 -4.40
N ASN A 340 -7.52 20.92 -5.72
CA ASN A 340 -7.04 22.11 -6.41
C ASN A 340 -5.77 22.71 -5.73
N SER A 341 -4.84 21.84 -5.34
CA SER A 341 -3.61 22.21 -4.62
C SER A 341 -2.39 21.47 -5.15
N THR A 342 -1.29 22.19 -5.32
CA THR A 342 0.01 21.62 -5.73
C THR A 342 0.76 20.94 -4.58
N VAL A 343 0.35 21.20 -3.33
CA VAL A 343 0.91 20.59 -2.13
C VAL A 343 -0.22 20.02 -1.29
N VAL A 344 -0.19 18.71 -1.07
CA VAL A 344 -1.18 18.00 -0.25
C VAL A 344 -0.45 17.49 0.98
N ASP A 345 -0.90 17.91 2.15
CA ASP A 345 -0.38 17.40 3.42
C ASP A 345 -1.11 16.11 3.80
N TYR A 346 -0.36 15.00 3.76
CA TYR A 346 -0.86 13.67 4.12
C TYR A 346 -0.65 13.35 5.61
N SER A 347 -0.16 14.28 6.43
CA SER A 347 0.13 14.06 7.86
C SER A 347 -1.06 13.51 8.65
N LYS A 348 -2.27 13.98 8.31
CA LYS A 348 -3.54 13.51 8.88
C LYS A 348 -4.05 12.20 8.27
N GLY A 349 -3.42 11.73 7.20
CA GLY A 349 -3.77 10.50 6.49
C GLY A 349 -3.13 9.24 7.06
N ARG A 350 -2.81 9.22 8.36
CA ARG A 350 -2.16 8.09 9.04
C ARG A 350 -3.12 7.34 9.92
N VAL A 351 -2.85 6.06 10.21
CA VAL A 351 -3.64 5.23 11.12
C VAL A 351 -3.82 5.86 12.51
N ASP A 352 -2.77 6.46 13.08
CA ASP A 352 -2.80 7.10 14.40
C ASP A 352 -3.72 8.33 14.46
N CYS A 353 -4.01 8.95 13.30
CA CYS A 353 -4.96 10.05 13.14
C CYS A 353 -6.44 9.64 13.14
N ALA A 354 -6.75 8.35 13.10
CA ALA A 354 -8.12 7.87 13.16
C ALA A 354 -8.86 8.47 14.38
N ASN A 355 -10.07 9.00 14.17
CA ASN A 355 -10.85 9.64 15.24
C ASN A 355 -11.54 8.63 16.18
N TYR A 356 -11.46 7.33 15.88
CA TYR A 356 -11.83 6.22 16.74
C TYR A 356 -10.71 5.18 16.78
N TYR A 357 -10.70 4.36 17.84
CA TYR A 357 -9.86 3.18 17.93
C TYR A 357 -10.65 2.03 18.51
N SER A 358 -10.23 0.81 18.18
CA SER A 358 -10.72 -0.38 18.84
C SER A 358 -9.73 -0.90 19.88
N ASP A 359 -10.27 -1.56 20.89
CA ASP A 359 -9.48 -2.25 21.90
C ASP A 359 -10.19 -3.53 22.34
N LYS A 360 -9.45 -4.44 22.97
CA LYS A 360 -9.97 -5.69 23.52
C LYS A 360 -9.96 -5.62 25.04
N LEU A 361 -11.14 -5.68 25.65
CA LEU A 361 -11.26 -5.76 27.11
C LEU A 361 -10.69 -7.09 27.63
N LYS A 362 -10.39 -7.16 28.94
CA LYS A 362 -9.88 -8.38 29.58
C LYS A 362 -10.75 -9.63 29.36
N ASN A 363 -12.06 -9.44 29.24
CA ASN A 363 -13.03 -10.50 28.96
C ASN A 363 -13.13 -10.88 27.47
N GLY A 364 -12.26 -10.31 26.62
CA GLY A 364 -12.22 -10.55 25.18
C GLY A 364 -13.18 -9.70 24.34
N THR A 365 -14.03 -8.88 24.96
CA THR A 365 -14.98 -8.02 24.23
C THR A 365 -14.25 -6.94 23.46
N ILE A 366 -14.55 -6.81 22.17
CA ILE A 366 -14.06 -5.72 21.34
C ILE A 366 -14.95 -4.49 21.55
N ILE A 367 -14.30 -3.38 21.88
CA ILE A 367 -14.94 -2.07 22.03
C ILE A 367 -14.38 -1.10 21.00
N VAL A 368 -15.17 -0.11 20.62
CA VAL A 368 -14.74 1.04 19.81
C VAL A 368 -14.99 2.30 20.60
N ARG A 369 -13.99 3.18 20.67
CA ARG A 369 -14.05 4.44 21.41
C ARG A 369 -13.59 5.58 20.52
N LYS A 370 -14.23 6.74 20.68
CA LYS A 370 -13.77 7.99 20.07
C LYS A 370 -12.46 8.41 20.73
N LYS A 371 -11.48 8.87 19.95
CA LYS A 371 -10.26 9.51 20.47
C LYS A 371 -10.62 10.93 20.92
N TYR A 372 -10.24 11.30 22.13
CA TYR A 372 -10.43 12.66 22.64
C TYR A 372 -9.52 13.66 21.92
N LEU A 373 -8.32 13.22 21.57
CA LEU A 373 -7.36 13.91 20.71
C LEU A 373 -6.73 12.83 19.81
N PRO A 374 -6.90 12.88 18.48
CA PRO A 374 -6.12 12.04 17.59
C PRO A 374 -4.62 12.29 17.85
N GLU A 375 -3.76 11.28 17.66
CA GLU A 375 -2.31 11.41 17.94
C GLU A 375 -1.57 12.19 16.83
N CYS A 376 -2.32 13.05 16.13
CA CYS A 376 -1.89 14.00 15.13
C CYS A 376 -2.79 15.25 15.15
#